data_AF-A0A7V4EIY4-F1
#
_entry.id   AF-A0A7V4EIY4-F1
#
_cell.length_a   1.000
_cell.length_b   1.000
_cell.length_c   1.000
_cell.angle_alpha   90.00
_cell.angle_beta   90.00
_cell.angle_gamma   90.00
#
_symmetry.space_group_name_H-M   'P 1'
#
loop_
_entity.id
_entity.type
_entity.pdbx_description
1 polymer ?
#
loop_
_entity_poly.entity_id
_entity_poly.type
_entity_poly.pdbx_seq_one_letter_code
_entity_poly.pdbx_strand_id
1 'polypeptide(L)'
;MIEQQSVTRSVSSFTREQANTVDIIKELDKLEELVEDSPQIGGRALWVNADRFFVCTNRIRAFLPEEMKRASRISRDSEKMLQEAQDEVHQTLESARREAERIIEQARARAAELTATDAVRLKAEQEAARIIAEAREQATQIRRGADQYAKEVLAGLDAFLGRILGTVQRGRAKLEQQELESSVR
;
A
#
# COMPACT_ATOMS: atom_id res chain seq x y z
N MET A 1 41.84 -6.33 -1.73
CA MET A 1 42.90 -7.34 -1.95
C MET A 1 42.89 -8.51 -0.94
N ILE A 2 42.11 -8.46 0.15
CA ILE A 2 42.07 -9.51 1.18
C ILE A 2 41.04 -10.62 0.87
N GLU A 3 39.98 -10.32 0.11
CA GLU A 3 38.93 -11.29 -0.28
C GLU A 3 39.36 -12.34 -1.31
N GLN A 4 40.36 -12.06 -2.14
CA GLN A 4 40.82 -13.06 -3.12
C GLN A 4 41.68 -14.15 -2.45
N GLN A 5 42.30 -13.86 -1.30
CA GLN A 5 43.18 -14.79 -0.60
C GLN A 5 42.41 -15.81 0.28
N SER A 6 41.19 -15.45 0.74
CA SER A 6 40.31 -16.33 1.52
C SER A 6 39.62 -17.38 0.64
N VAL A 7 39.19 -17.00 -0.57
CA VAL A 7 38.55 -17.93 -1.53
C VAL A 7 39.54 -18.99 -2.02
N THR A 8 40.81 -18.63 -2.29
CA THR A 8 41.82 -19.61 -2.72
C THR A 8 42.14 -20.62 -1.61
N ARG A 9 42.09 -20.21 -0.34
CA ARG A 9 42.34 -21.09 0.82
C ARG A 9 41.21 -22.11 1.03
N SER A 10 39.95 -21.71 0.84
CA SER A 10 38.79 -22.62 0.95
C SER A 10 38.71 -23.64 -0.20
N VAL A 11 39.09 -23.25 -1.42
CA VAL A 11 39.10 -24.17 -2.57
C VAL A 11 40.24 -25.21 -2.46
N SER A 12 41.40 -24.81 -1.93
CA SER A 12 42.54 -25.72 -1.68
C SER A 12 42.31 -26.66 -0.49
N SER A 13 41.56 -26.27 0.54
CA SER A 13 41.20 -27.18 1.63
C SER A 13 40.17 -28.21 1.15
N PHE A 14 39.12 -27.78 0.45
CA PHE A 14 38.06 -28.65 -0.06
C PHE A 14 38.58 -29.76 -1.00
N THR A 15 39.56 -29.45 -1.85
CA THR A 15 40.18 -30.43 -2.77
C THR A 15 41.08 -31.46 -2.06
N ARG A 16 41.79 -31.06 -1.00
CA ARG A 16 42.56 -32.00 -0.15
C ARG A 16 41.64 -32.85 0.74
N GLU A 17 40.47 -32.34 1.05
CA GLU A 17 39.49 -32.92 1.97
C GLU A 17 38.67 -34.04 1.32
N GLN A 18 38.28 -33.88 0.04
CA GLN A 18 37.69 -34.96 -0.76
C GLN A 18 38.65 -36.14 -1.02
N ALA A 19 39.96 -35.89 -1.11
CA ALA A 19 40.95 -36.94 -1.32
C ALA A 19 40.96 -37.98 -0.19
N ASN A 20 40.78 -37.55 1.07
CA ASN A 20 40.83 -38.44 2.23
C ASN A 20 39.61 -39.36 2.38
N THR A 21 38.39 -38.90 2.06
CA THR A 21 37.18 -39.75 2.11
C THR A 21 37.23 -40.82 1.03
N VAL A 22 37.68 -40.42 -0.16
CA VAL A 22 37.96 -41.32 -1.27
C VAL A 22 39.04 -42.35 -0.87
N ASP A 23 39.98 -41.99 -0.01
CA ASP A 23 41.02 -42.90 0.47
C ASP A 23 40.51 -43.96 1.47
N ILE A 24 39.53 -43.67 2.34
CA ILE A 24 38.98 -44.72 3.24
C ILE A 24 38.21 -45.78 2.45
N ILE A 25 37.39 -45.35 1.48
CA ILE A 25 36.62 -46.26 0.61
C ILE A 25 37.59 -47.12 -0.19
N LYS A 26 38.62 -46.52 -0.80
CA LYS A 26 39.67 -47.26 -1.51
C LYS A 26 40.41 -48.29 -0.65
N GLU A 27 40.63 -48.01 0.63
CA GLU A 27 41.28 -48.98 1.53
C GLU A 27 40.32 -50.10 1.97
N LEU A 28 39.02 -49.85 1.99
CA LEU A 28 37.99 -50.88 2.17
C LEU A 28 37.90 -51.78 0.92
N ASP A 29 37.91 -51.18 -0.27
CA ASP A 29 37.92 -51.90 -1.55
C ASP A 29 39.16 -52.81 -1.66
N LYS A 30 40.33 -52.34 -1.22
CA LYS A 30 41.56 -53.16 -1.14
C LYS A 30 41.45 -54.31 -0.15
N LEU A 31 40.72 -54.15 0.96
CA LEU A 31 40.46 -55.26 1.89
C LEU A 31 39.55 -56.31 1.26
N GLU A 32 38.57 -55.89 0.47
CA GLU A 32 37.68 -56.77 -0.28
C GLU A 32 38.46 -57.52 -1.38
N GLU A 33 39.28 -56.82 -2.16
CA GLU A 33 40.18 -57.39 -3.18
C GLU A 33 41.15 -58.42 -2.58
N LEU A 34 41.71 -58.16 -1.39
CA LEU A 34 42.58 -59.12 -0.67
C LEU A 34 41.88 -60.44 -0.31
N VAL A 35 40.56 -60.43 -0.14
CA VAL A 35 39.75 -61.62 0.13
C VAL A 35 39.31 -62.30 -1.17
N GLU A 36 39.03 -61.53 -2.22
CA GLU A 36 38.71 -62.04 -3.56
C GLU A 36 39.90 -62.75 -4.23
N ASP A 37 41.11 -62.20 -4.11
CA ASP A 37 42.34 -62.77 -4.68
C ASP A 37 42.85 -64.03 -3.94
N SER A 38 42.32 -64.31 -2.75
CA SER A 38 42.64 -65.54 -2.01
C SER A 38 41.99 -66.75 -2.69
N PRO A 39 42.67 -67.90 -2.81
CA PRO A 39 42.05 -69.16 -3.22
C PRO A 39 40.82 -69.49 -2.38
N GLN A 40 39.71 -69.78 -3.06
CA GLN A 40 38.41 -69.99 -2.41
C GLN A 40 37.87 -71.38 -2.71
N ILE A 41 37.25 -72.01 -1.70
CA ILE A 41 36.43 -73.22 -1.88
C ILE A 41 35.05 -72.94 -1.28
N GLY A 42 34.01 -73.03 -2.11
CA GLY A 42 32.62 -72.84 -1.67
C GLY A 42 32.33 -71.46 -1.06
N GLY A 43 32.96 -70.39 -1.58
CA GLY A 43 32.78 -69.01 -1.09
C GLY A 43 33.54 -68.68 0.20
N ARG A 44 34.49 -69.53 0.61
CA ARG A 44 35.39 -69.27 1.74
C ARG A 44 36.83 -69.10 1.27
N ALA A 45 37.44 -67.97 1.61
CA ALA A 45 38.87 -67.75 1.45
C ALA A 45 39.67 -68.74 2.32
N LEU A 46 40.61 -69.46 1.72
CA LEU A 46 41.44 -70.46 2.39
C LEU A 46 42.63 -69.82 3.12
N TRP A 47 43.16 -68.70 2.64
CA TRP A 47 44.24 -67.96 3.28
C TRP A 47 44.25 -66.48 2.89
N VAL A 48 44.43 -65.59 3.84
CA VAL A 48 44.59 -64.15 3.58
C VAL A 48 45.96 -63.71 4.06
N ASN A 49 46.60 -62.81 3.32
CA ASN A 49 47.86 -62.21 3.75
C ASN A 49 47.61 -61.31 4.97
N ALA A 50 48.00 -61.79 6.15
CA ALA A 50 47.79 -61.09 7.41
C ALA A 50 48.45 -59.70 7.42
N ASP A 51 49.66 -59.57 6.87
CA ASP A 51 50.39 -58.29 6.86
C ASP A 51 49.64 -57.23 6.05
N ARG A 52 49.19 -57.58 4.83
CA ARG A 52 48.41 -56.65 3.98
C ARG A 52 47.06 -56.31 4.60
N PHE A 53 46.38 -57.29 5.20
CA PHE A 53 45.11 -57.09 5.90
C PHE A 53 45.26 -56.12 7.08
N PHE A 54 46.29 -56.30 7.92
CA PHE A 54 46.56 -55.41 9.05
C PHE A 54 46.98 -54.01 8.61
N VAL A 55 47.72 -53.87 7.50
CA VAL A 55 48.09 -52.56 6.96
C VAL A 55 46.85 -51.76 6.55
N CYS A 56 45.94 -52.34 5.75
CA CYS A 56 44.71 -51.65 5.34
C CYS A 56 43.79 -51.38 6.53
N THR A 57 43.64 -52.34 7.45
CA THR A 57 42.81 -52.16 8.67
C THR A 57 43.34 -51.07 9.59
N ASN A 58 44.67 -51.00 9.79
CA ASN A 58 45.28 -49.95 10.61
C ASN A 58 45.16 -48.58 9.94
N ARG A 59 45.21 -48.53 8.61
CA ARG A 59 45.00 -47.31 7.84
C ARG A 59 43.57 -46.80 7.99
N ILE A 60 42.57 -47.67 7.83
CA ILE A 60 41.16 -47.34 8.08
C ILE A 60 40.98 -46.87 9.53
N ARG A 61 41.54 -47.58 10.51
CA ARG A 61 41.46 -47.20 11.94
C ARG A 61 42.09 -45.83 12.22
N ALA A 62 43.14 -45.45 11.50
CA ALA A 62 43.77 -44.15 11.65
C ALA A 62 42.93 -43.00 11.05
N PHE A 63 42.28 -43.23 9.90
CA PHE A 63 41.56 -42.17 9.18
C PHE A 63 40.06 -42.05 9.53
N LEU A 64 39.40 -43.14 9.94
CA LEU A 64 37.97 -43.17 10.24
C LEU A 64 37.55 -42.18 11.34
N PRO A 65 38.25 -42.04 12.49
CA PRO A 65 37.84 -41.10 13.54
C PRO A 65 37.86 -39.65 13.08
N GLU A 66 38.85 -39.27 12.25
CA GLU A 66 38.94 -37.92 11.70
C GLU A 66 37.82 -37.64 10.69
N GLU A 67 37.45 -38.63 9.87
CA GLU A 67 36.31 -38.51 8.96
C GLU A 67 34.97 -38.37 9.71
N MET A 68 34.75 -39.16 10.76
CA MET A 68 33.55 -39.04 11.59
C MET A 68 33.45 -37.67 12.28
N LYS A 69 34.57 -37.12 12.77
CA LYS A 69 34.61 -35.76 13.33
C LYS A 69 34.27 -34.71 12.28
N ARG A 70 34.72 -34.87 11.04
CA ARG A 70 34.40 -33.96 9.92
C ARG A 70 32.92 -34.01 9.57
N ALA A 71 32.37 -35.20 9.34
CA ALA A 71 30.95 -35.37 9.06
C ALA A 71 30.08 -34.74 10.17
N SER A 72 30.47 -34.91 11.43
CA SER A 72 29.77 -34.29 12.56
C SER A 72 29.88 -32.75 12.56
N ARG A 73 31.03 -32.18 12.19
CA ARG A 73 31.18 -30.72 12.04
C ARG A 73 30.31 -30.18 10.92
N ILE A 74 30.34 -30.81 9.75
CA ILE A 74 29.53 -30.41 8.59
C ILE A 74 28.05 -30.47 8.92
N SER A 75 27.58 -31.53 9.61
CA SER A 75 26.19 -31.64 10.06
C SER A 75 25.82 -30.49 10.98
N ARG A 76 26.65 -30.20 12.00
CA ARG A 76 26.41 -29.10 12.93
C ARG A 76 26.41 -27.73 12.27
N ASP A 77 27.32 -27.50 11.33
CA ASP A 77 27.42 -26.23 10.62
C ASP A 77 26.21 -26.07 9.68
N SER A 78 25.78 -27.16 9.03
CA SER A 78 24.58 -27.18 8.19
C SER A 78 23.31 -26.93 9.01
N GLU A 79 23.18 -27.54 10.20
CA GLU A 79 22.07 -27.30 11.13
C GLU A 79 22.03 -25.84 11.59
N LYS A 80 23.19 -25.25 11.92
CA LYS A 80 23.29 -23.83 12.28
C LYS A 80 22.87 -22.91 11.15
N MET A 81 23.40 -23.15 9.94
CA MET A 81 23.03 -22.36 8.76
C MET A 81 21.53 -22.46 8.47
N LEU A 82 20.95 -23.65 8.62
CA LEU A 82 19.52 -23.84 8.44
C LEU A 82 18.70 -23.06 9.48
N GLN A 83 19.13 -23.09 10.74
CA GLN A 83 18.47 -22.32 11.81
C GLN A 83 18.55 -20.81 11.56
N GLU A 84 19.75 -20.31 11.22
CA GLU A 84 19.96 -18.88 10.90
C GLU A 84 19.10 -18.44 9.71
N ALA A 85 19.04 -19.24 8.65
CA ALA A 85 18.19 -18.96 7.49
C ALA A 85 16.69 -18.97 7.84
N GLN A 86 16.25 -19.89 8.70
CA GLN A 86 14.86 -19.93 9.17
C GLN A 86 14.54 -18.67 9.99
N ASP A 87 15.41 -18.27 10.91
CA ASP A 87 15.23 -17.09 11.73
C ASP A 87 15.17 -15.81 10.87
N GLU A 88 16.05 -15.68 9.87
CA GLU A 88 16.04 -14.56 8.92
C GLU A 88 14.75 -14.49 8.10
N VAL A 89 14.29 -15.64 7.59
CA VAL A 89 13.00 -15.74 6.86
C VAL A 89 11.85 -15.33 7.77
N HIS A 90 11.82 -15.80 9.02
CA HIS A 90 10.80 -15.43 9.98
C HIS A 90 10.78 -13.92 10.26
N GLN A 91 11.95 -13.31 10.51
CA GLN A 91 12.06 -11.86 10.73
C GLN A 91 11.62 -11.06 9.50
N THR A 92 12.00 -11.51 8.30
CA THR A 92 11.61 -10.86 7.04
C THR A 92 10.11 -10.94 6.81
N LEU A 93 9.49 -12.11 7.07
CA LEU A 93 8.04 -12.26 6.96
C LEU A 93 7.28 -11.41 7.98
N GLU A 94 7.76 -11.33 9.22
CA GLU A 94 7.14 -10.48 10.22
C GLU A 94 7.23 -9.00 9.86
N SER A 95 8.40 -8.52 9.45
CA SER A 95 8.57 -7.12 9.02
C SER A 95 7.69 -6.79 7.82
N ALA A 96 7.64 -7.67 6.81
CA ALA A 96 6.78 -7.50 5.65
C ALA A 96 5.29 -7.47 6.02
N ARG A 97 4.84 -8.32 6.94
CA ARG A 97 3.46 -8.32 7.45
C ARG A 97 3.12 -7.02 8.17
N ARG A 98 3.98 -6.57 9.09
CA ARG A 98 3.77 -5.30 9.82
C ARG A 98 3.71 -4.11 8.86
N GLU A 99 4.57 -4.09 7.85
CA GLU A 99 4.57 -3.02 6.85
C GLU A 99 3.31 -3.05 5.98
N ALA A 100 2.85 -4.24 5.57
CA ALA A 100 1.60 -4.39 4.84
C ALA A 100 0.40 -3.90 5.67
N GLU A 101 0.33 -4.27 6.95
CA GLU A 101 -0.70 -3.79 7.88
C GLU A 101 -0.67 -2.26 8.01
N ARG A 102 0.52 -1.68 8.15
CA ARG A 102 0.71 -0.22 8.21
C ARG A 102 0.21 0.48 6.95
N ILE A 103 0.53 -0.06 5.77
CA ILE A 103 0.07 0.50 4.48
C ILE A 103 -1.45 0.44 4.38
N ILE A 104 -2.06 -0.69 4.75
CA ILE A 104 -3.52 -0.86 4.72
C ILE A 104 -4.19 0.15 5.66
N GLU A 105 -3.67 0.32 6.86
CA GLU A 105 -4.25 1.25 7.83
C GLU A 105 -4.14 2.71 7.35
N GLN A 106 -2.98 3.10 6.79
CA GLN A 106 -2.81 4.42 6.18
C GLN A 106 -3.76 4.65 5.00
N ALA A 107 -3.95 3.65 4.15
CA ALA A 107 -4.89 3.73 3.03
C ALA A 107 -6.34 3.90 3.52
N ARG A 108 -6.74 3.18 4.57
CA ARG A 108 -8.06 3.30 5.20
C ARG A 108 -8.28 4.68 5.80
N ALA A 109 -7.31 5.19 6.56
CA ALA A 109 -7.37 6.53 7.14
C ALA A 109 -7.54 7.61 6.06
N ARG A 110 -6.76 7.52 4.98
CA ARG A 110 -6.85 8.46 3.86
C ARG A 110 -8.18 8.36 3.10
N ALA A 111 -8.70 7.15 2.90
CA ALA A 111 -10.02 6.96 2.29
C ALA A 111 -11.15 7.56 3.15
N ALA A 112 -11.07 7.40 4.47
CA ALA A 112 -12.02 8.01 5.39
C ALA A 112 -11.97 9.55 5.35
N GLU A 113 -10.76 10.14 5.30
CA GLU A 113 -10.56 11.59 5.19
C GLU A 113 -11.13 12.15 3.88
N LEU A 114 -10.88 11.48 2.75
CA LEU A 114 -11.42 11.87 1.44
C LEU A 114 -12.95 11.82 1.44
N THR A 115 -13.53 10.75 1.99
CA THR A 115 -14.99 10.59 2.08
C THR A 115 -15.61 11.67 2.96
N ALA A 116 -14.97 12.01 4.08
CA ALA A 116 -15.41 13.10 4.95
C ALA A 116 -15.36 14.46 4.22
N THR A 117 -14.29 14.70 3.46
CA THR A 117 -14.13 15.92 2.66
C THR A 117 -15.19 16.04 1.58
N ASP A 118 -15.49 14.94 0.87
CA ASP A 118 -16.55 14.91 -0.14
C ASP A 118 -17.95 15.11 0.47
N ALA A 119 -18.22 14.54 1.64
CA ALA A 119 -19.48 14.76 2.35
C ALA A 119 -19.65 16.24 2.76
N VAL A 120 -18.58 16.88 3.24
CA VAL A 120 -18.58 18.32 3.56
C VAL A 120 -18.80 19.15 2.29
N ARG A 121 -18.13 18.81 1.18
CA ARG A 121 -18.29 19.50 -0.10
C ARG A 121 -19.72 19.41 -0.61
N LEU A 122 -20.32 18.21 -0.63
CA LEU A 122 -21.70 18.01 -1.06
C LEU A 122 -22.68 18.82 -0.21
N LYS A 123 -22.50 18.84 1.11
CA LYS A 123 -23.34 19.62 2.02
C LYS A 123 -23.19 21.14 1.76
N ALA A 124 -21.97 21.61 1.52
CA ALA A 124 -21.72 23.00 1.18
C ALA A 124 -22.36 23.40 -0.16
N GLU A 125 -22.30 22.52 -1.17
CA GLU A 125 -22.94 22.74 -2.47
C GLU A 125 -24.47 22.80 -2.35
N GLN A 126 -25.07 21.90 -1.56
CA GLN A 126 -26.52 21.93 -1.27
C GLN A 126 -26.94 23.21 -0.57
N GLU A 127 -26.19 23.65 0.43
CA GLU A 127 -26.48 24.88 1.17
C GLU A 127 -26.32 26.12 0.29
N ALA A 128 -25.28 26.17 -0.54
CA ALA A 128 -25.09 27.24 -1.50
C ALA A 128 -26.26 27.32 -2.50
N ALA A 129 -26.73 26.17 -3.01
CA ALA A 129 -27.89 26.11 -3.89
C ALA A 129 -29.17 26.61 -3.19
N ARG A 130 -29.36 26.25 -1.92
CA ARG A 130 -30.48 26.71 -1.09
C ARG A 130 -30.46 28.22 -0.90
N ILE A 131 -29.32 28.79 -0.51
CA ILE A 131 -29.13 30.24 -0.34
C ILE A 131 -29.42 30.98 -1.64
N ILE A 132 -28.94 30.48 -2.79
CA ILE A 132 -29.20 31.09 -4.09
C ILE A 132 -30.70 31.05 -4.44
N ALA A 133 -31.38 29.94 -4.15
CA ALA A 133 -32.81 29.81 -4.39
C ALA A 133 -33.61 30.80 -3.51
N GLU A 134 -33.32 30.86 -2.21
CA GLU A 134 -33.94 31.79 -1.27
C GLU A 134 -33.70 33.25 -1.68
N ALA A 135 -32.47 33.61 -2.06
CA ALA A 135 -32.14 34.96 -2.51
C ALA A 135 -32.90 35.35 -3.80
N ARG A 136 -33.07 34.41 -4.75
CA ARG A 136 -33.86 34.65 -5.97
C ARG A 136 -35.35 34.84 -5.67
N GLU A 137 -35.89 34.07 -4.74
CA GLU A 137 -37.27 34.21 -4.30
C GLU A 137 -37.49 35.56 -3.61
N GLN A 138 -36.64 35.93 -2.66
CA GLN A 138 -36.67 37.23 -1.99
C GLN A 138 -36.56 38.38 -2.98
N ALA A 139 -35.63 38.31 -3.94
CA ALA A 139 -35.49 39.33 -4.98
C ALA A 139 -36.77 39.47 -5.82
N THR A 140 -37.43 38.35 -6.13
CA THR A 140 -38.70 38.36 -6.86
C THR A 140 -39.83 38.98 -6.03
N GLN A 141 -39.90 38.68 -4.74
CA GLN A 141 -40.88 39.26 -3.83
C GLN A 141 -40.66 40.77 -3.67
N ILE A 142 -39.41 41.21 -3.47
CA ILE A 142 -39.06 42.64 -3.38
C ILE A 142 -39.47 43.37 -4.65
N ARG A 143 -39.15 42.82 -5.84
CA ARG A 143 -39.54 43.43 -7.12
C ARG A 143 -41.05 43.57 -7.25
N ARG A 144 -41.81 42.51 -6.93
CA ARG A 144 -43.28 42.56 -6.95
C ARG A 144 -43.83 43.59 -5.97
N GLY A 145 -43.27 43.67 -4.77
CA GLY A 145 -43.66 44.67 -3.76
C GLY A 145 -43.38 46.09 -4.23
N ALA A 146 -42.22 46.33 -4.84
CA ALA A 146 -41.86 47.63 -5.41
C ALA A 146 -42.79 48.03 -6.57
N ASP A 147 -43.09 47.10 -7.49
CA ASP A 147 -44.01 47.33 -8.60
C ASP A 147 -45.43 47.68 -8.09
N GLN A 148 -45.89 46.97 -7.05
CA GLN A 148 -47.19 47.22 -6.44
C GLN A 148 -47.24 48.58 -5.74
N TYR A 149 -46.20 48.91 -4.97
CA TYR A 149 -46.07 50.21 -4.32
C TYR A 149 -46.05 51.36 -5.34
N ALA A 150 -45.31 51.21 -6.44
CA ALA A 150 -45.27 52.19 -7.51
C ALA A 150 -46.65 52.43 -8.14
N LYS A 151 -47.43 51.36 -8.36
CA LYS A 151 -48.81 51.47 -8.87
C LYS A 151 -49.71 52.22 -7.90
N GLU A 152 -49.62 51.95 -6.60
CA GLU A 152 -50.43 52.61 -5.58
C GLU A 152 -50.11 54.11 -5.49
N VAL A 153 -48.83 54.47 -5.52
CA VAL A 153 -48.38 55.87 -5.54
C VAL A 153 -48.87 56.58 -6.80
N LEU A 154 -48.72 55.97 -7.97
CA LEU A 154 -49.18 56.54 -9.24
C LEU A 154 -50.70 56.71 -9.28
N ALA A 155 -51.47 55.74 -8.79
CA ALA A 155 -52.92 55.84 -8.69
C ALA A 155 -53.36 56.96 -7.73
N GLY A 156 -52.67 57.11 -6.60
CA GLY A 156 -52.90 58.21 -5.67
C GLY A 156 -52.62 59.59 -6.29
N LEU A 157 -51.52 59.69 -7.06
CA LEU A 157 -51.18 60.90 -7.78
C LEU A 157 -52.22 61.25 -8.86
N ASP A 158 -52.67 60.25 -9.63
CA ASP A 158 -53.70 60.43 -10.66
C ASP A 158 -55.02 60.94 -10.05
N ALA A 159 -55.48 60.34 -8.95
CA ALA A 159 -56.65 60.80 -8.23
C ALA A 159 -56.49 62.22 -7.66
N PHE A 160 -55.29 62.60 -7.23
CA PHE A 160 -54.99 63.96 -6.77
C PHE A 160 -55.02 64.98 -7.91
N LEU A 161 -54.36 64.68 -9.03
CA LEU A 161 -54.37 65.52 -10.23
C LEU A 161 -55.77 65.68 -10.80
N GLY A 162 -56.58 64.62 -10.82
CA GLY A 162 -57.98 64.67 -11.23
C GLY A 162 -58.82 65.63 -10.38
N ARG A 163 -58.58 65.70 -9.05
CA ARG A 163 -59.25 66.67 -8.16
C ARG A 163 -58.82 68.11 -8.45
N ILE A 164 -57.54 68.34 -8.73
CA ILE A 164 -57.02 69.66 -9.10
C ILE A 164 -57.63 70.11 -10.43
N LEU A 165 -57.58 69.26 -11.46
CA LEU A 165 -58.17 69.54 -12.78
C LEU A 165 -59.66 69.85 -12.68
N GLY A 166 -60.43 69.05 -11.93
CA GLY A 166 -61.84 69.32 -11.70
C GLY A 166 -62.09 70.66 -11.00
N THR A 167 -61.20 71.08 -10.09
CA THR A 167 -61.29 72.40 -9.44
C THR A 167 -60.98 73.53 -10.41
N VAL A 168 -59.97 73.39 -11.26
CA VAL A 168 -59.63 74.36 -12.30
C VAL A 168 -60.75 74.48 -13.34
N GLN A 169 -61.33 73.38 -13.79
CA GLN A 169 -62.45 73.37 -14.73
C GLN A 169 -63.69 74.08 -14.16
N ARG A 170 -64.05 73.80 -12.90
CA ARG A 170 -65.13 74.53 -12.22
C ARG A 170 -64.83 76.03 -12.10
N GLY A 171 -63.59 76.40 -11.80
CA GLY A 171 -63.14 77.79 -11.77
C GLY A 171 -63.29 78.49 -13.12
N ARG A 172 -62.87 77.83 -14.21
CA ARG A 172 -63.02 78.35 -15.59
C ARG A 172 -64.48 78.51 -16.00
N ALA A 173 -65.30 77.48 -15.78
CA ALA A 173 -66.73 77.53 -16.12
C ALA A 173 -67.46 78.67 -15.41
N LYS A 174 -67.08 78.96 -14.15
CA LYS A 174 -67.64 80.08 -13.39
C LYS A 174 -67.25 81.44 -13.98
N LEU A 175 -66.02 81.59 -14.48
CA LEU A 175 -65.57 82.83 -15.14
C LEU A 175 -66.26 83.04 -16.49
N GLU A 176 -66.39 81.99 -17.31
CA GLU A 176 -67.16 82.04 -18.58
C GLU A 176 -68.63 82.43 -18.33
N GLN A 177 -69.24 81.87 -17.28
CA GLN A 177 -70.62 82.22 -16.91
C GLN A 177 -70.73 83.69 -16.48
N GLN A 178 -69.74 84.21 -15.75
CA GLN A 178 -69.68 85.63 -15.38
C GLN A 178 -69.46 86.55 -16.60
N GLU A 179 -68.64 86.15 -17.58
CA GLU A 179 -68.46 86.90 -18.83
C GLU A 179 -69.77 86.98 -19.62
N LEU A 180 -70.48 85.86 -19.78
CA LEU A 180 -71.79 85.82 -20.45
C LEU A 180 -72.83 86.70 -19.73
N GLU A 181 -72.89 86.65 -18.40
CA GLU A 181 -73.81 87.49 -17.61
C GLU A 181 -73.45 88.98 -17.67
N SER A 182 -72.17 89.32 -17.81
CA SER A 182 -71.69 90.70 -17.96
C SER A 182 -71.90 91.28 -19.37
N SER A 183 -71.97 90.42 -20.40
CA SER A 183 -72.20 90.81 -21.80
C SER A 183 -73.69 91.01 -22.14
N VAL A 184 -74.59 90.57 -21.26
CA VAL A 184 -76.06 90.70 -21.42
C VAL A 184 -76.62 91.93 -20.68
N ARG A 185 -75.80 92.66 -19.90
CA ARG A 185 -76.15 93.95 -19.28
C ARG A 185 -75.58 95.11 -20.08
#